data_AF-A0A7C5XXZ1-F1
#
_entry.id   AF-A0A7C5XXZ1-F1
#
_cell.length_a   1.000
_cell.length_b   1.000
_cell.length_c   1.000
_cell.angle_alpha   90.00
_cell.angle_beta   90.00
_cell.angle_gamma   90.00
#
_symmetry.space_group_name_H-M   'P 1'
#
loop_
_entity.id
_entity.type
_entity.pdbx_description
1 polymer ?
#
loop_
_entity_poly.entity_id
_entity_poly.type
_entity_poly.pdbx_seq_one_letter_code
_entity_poly.pdbx_strand_id
1 'polypeptide(L)' 'MIRKVKGTRDILPPESRLWGGVEAKALEVFSGFGYDEVRLPVMEPTELFVRTVGEGTDIVSKEMYT' A
#
# COMPACT_ATOMS: atom_id res chain seq x y z
N MET A 1 6.73 -26.17 10.76
CA MET A 1 5.56 -25.28 10.91
C MET A 1 5.97 -23.89 10.42
N ILE A 2 5.34 -23.39 9.37
CA ILE A 2 5.69 -22.07 8.78
C ILE A 2 5.12 -20.97 9.66
N ARG A 3 5.90 -19.92 9.92
CA ARG A 3 5.50 -18.75 10.72
C ARG A 3 5.31 -17.54 9.83
N LYS A 4 4.39 -16.65 10.20
CA LYS A 4 4.16 -15.38 9.51
C LYS A 4 5.40 -14.49 9.59
N VAL A 5 5.62 -13.68 8.57
CA VAL A 5 6.69 -12.68 8.56
C VAL A 5 6.41 -11.66 9.66
N LYS A 6 7.40 -11.37 10.51
CA LYS A 6 7.26 -10.39 11.59
C LYS A 6 6.87 -9.02 10.99
N GLY A 7 5.84 -8.39 11.57
CA GLY A 7 5.28 -7.13 11.04
C GLY A 7 4.12 -7.31 10.06
N THR A 8 3.83 -8.56 9.64
CA THR A 8 2.67 -8.87 8.80
C THR A 8 1.58 -9.58 9.61
N ARG A 9 0.32 -9.40 9.20
CA ARG A 9 -0.83 -10.13 9.76
C ARG A 9 -1.86 -10.42 8.69
N ASP A 10 -2.58 -11.52 8.85
CA ASP A 10 -3.75 -11.81 8.01
C ASP A 10 -4.92 -10.96 8.49
N ILE A 11 -5.67 -10.40 7.56
CA ILE A 11 -6.91 -9.69 7.84
C ILE A 11 -8.06 -10.64 7.53
N LEU A 12 -8.70 -11.18 8.58
CA LEU A 12 -9.74 -12.20 8.47
C LEU A 12 -11.12 -11.62 8.81
N PRO A 13 -12.23 -12.27 8.42
CA PRO A 13 -13.54 -11.87 8.90
C PRO A 13 -13.60 -11.91 10.45
N PRO A 14 -14.22 -10.91 11.11
CA PRO A 14 -15.00 -9.82 10.54
C PRO A 14 -14.20 -8.60 10.08
N GLU A 15 -12.90 -8.50 10.41
CA GLU A 15 -12.07 -7.31 10.13
C GLU A 15 -11.99 -7.01 8.63
N SER A 16 -11.86 -8.03 7.79
CA SER A 16 -11.84 -7.84 6.33
C SER A 16 -13.09 -7.16 5.78
N ARG A 17 -14.25 -7.30 6.45
CA ARG A 17 -15.48 -6.58 6.06
C ARG A 17 -15.42 -5.10 6.39
N LEU A 18 -14.74 -4.73 7.47
CA LEU A 18 -14.53 -3.32 7.82
C LEU A 18 -13.61 -2.65 6.78
N TRP A 19 -12.52 -3.32 6.39
CA TRP A 19 -11.62 -2.85 5.34
C TRP A 19 -12.36 -2.63 4.01
N GLY A 20 -13.14 -3.63 3.56
CA GLY A 20 -13.95 -3.49 2.35
C GLY A 20 -14.98 -2.34 2.45
N GLY A 21 -15.52 -2.07 3.63
CA GLY A 21 -16.40 -0.92 3.86
C GLY A 21 -15.69 0.44 3.72
N VAL A 22 -14.45 0.55 4.22
CA VAL A 22 -13.63 1.75 4.08
C VAL A 22 -13.28 2.01 2.61
N GLU A 23 -12.84 0.97 1.90
CA GLU A 23 -12.50 1.04 0.47
C GLU A 23 -13.72 1.45 -0.38
N ALA A 24 -14.88 0.83 -0.14
CA ALA A 24 -16.11 1.18 -0.85
C ALA A 24 -16.51 2.64 -0.63
N LYS A 25 -16.40 3.15 0.60
CA LYS A 25 -16.71 4.55 0.90
C LYS A 25 -15.71 5.51 0.23
N ALA A 26 -14.43 5.16 0.17
CA ALA A 26 -13.43 5.95 -0.53
C ALA A 26 -13.73 6.05 -2.03
N LEU A 27 -14.04 4.92 -2.68
CA LEU A 27 -14.42 4.89 -4.10
C LEU A 27 -15.68 5.71 -4.41
N GLU A 28 -16.70 5.63 -3.54
CA GLU A 28 -17.91 6.44 -3.66
C GLU A 28 -17.58 7.94 -3.60
N VAL A 29 -16.75 8.36 -2.65
CA VAL A 29 -16.36 9.76 -2.50
C VAL A 29 -15.57 10.23 -3.71
N PHE A 30 -14.52 9.51 -4.12
CA PHE A 30 -13.63 9.93 -5.20
C PHE A 30 -14.32 9.97 -6.56
N SER A 31 -15.20 9.01 -6.85
CA SER A 31 -16.00 9.02 -8.08
C SER A 31 -16.95 10.23 -8.14
N GLY A 32 -17.45 10.70 -7.00
CA GLY A 32 -18.23 11.95 -6.90
C GLY A 32 -17.46 13.21 -7.30
N PHE A 33 -16.12 13.17 -7.30
CA PHE A 33 -15.25 14.26 -7.74
C PHE A 33 -14.62 14.00 -9.12
N GLY A 34 -15.03 12.94 -9.83
CA GLY A 34 -14.53 12.61 -11.16
C GLY A 34 -13.13 11.96 -11.17
N TYR A 35 -12.70 11.37 -10.05
CA TYR A 35 -11.48 10.56 -10.00
C TYR A 35 -11.80 9.09 -10.28
N ASP A 36 -10.94 8.46 -11.07
CA ASP A 36 -10.98 7.02 -11.36
C ASP A 36 -9.82 6.28 -10.67
N GLU A 37 -10.03 4.99 -10.42
CA GLU A 37 -9.03 4.12 -9.80
C GLU A 37 -7.86 3.85 -10.77
N VAL A 38 -6.63 3.98 -10.26
CA VAL A 38 -5.41 3.49 -10.91
C VAL A 38 -4.75 2.48 -10.00
N ARG A 39 -4.54 1.26 -10.49
CA ARG A 39 -3.82 0.19 -9.76
C ARG A 39 -2.41 0.06 -10.30
N LEU A 40 -1.43 0.27 -9.42
CA LEU A 40 -0.01 0.14 -9.74
C LEU A 40 0.53 -1.24 -9.31
N PRO A 41 1.65 -1.69 -9.90
CA PRO A 41 2.41 -2.84 -9.40
C PRO A 41 2.80 -2.70 -7.92
N VAL A 42 2.89 -3.82 -7.20
CA VAL A 42 3.31 -3.84 -5.77
C VAL A 42 4.81 -3.58 -5.62
N MET A 43 5.60 -3.87 -6.66
CA MET A 43 7.04 -3.68 -6.70
C MET A 43 7.39 -2.88 -7.95
N GLU A 44 8.34 -1.96 -7.82
CA GLU A 44 8.84 -1.09 -8.88
C GLU A 44 10.38 -1.02 -8.80
N PRO A 45 11.08 -0.61 -9.88
CA PRO A 45 12.53 -0.42 -9.84
C PRO A 45 12.94 0.57 -8.75
N THR A 46 14.00 0.24 -8.00
CA THR A 46 14.50 1.06 -6.88
C THR A 46 14.80 2.50 -7.31
N GLU A 47 15.30 2.69 -8.53
CA GLU A 47 15.66 3.99 -9.09
C GLU A 47 14.46 4.94 -9.18
N LEU A 48 13.24 4.41 -9.33
CA LEU A 48 12.02 5.22 -9.34
C LEU A 48 11.87 5.97 -8.01
N PHE A 49 12.01 5.27 -6.90
CA PHE A 49 11.84 5.83 -5.56
C PHE A 49 13.02 6.69 -5.14
N VAL A 50 14.24 6.26 -5.47
CA VAL A 50 15.46 7.03 -5.22
C VAL A 50 15.36 8.42 -5.83
N ARG A 51 14.88 8.52 -7.08
CA ARG A 51 14.76 9.78 -7.79
C ARG A 51 13.66 10.69 -7.24
N THR A 52 12.54 10.13 -6.77
CA THR A 52 11.37 10.93 -6.36
C THR A 52 11.37 11.29 -4.87
N VAL A 53 11.84 10.39 -4.00
CA VAL A 53 11.85 10.56 -2.55
C VAL A 53 13.17 11.15 -2.06
N GLY A 54 14.28 10.80 -2.73
CA GLY A 54 15.63 11.27 -2.43
C GLY A 54 16.46 10.26 -1.66
N GLU A 55 17.72 10.07 -2.10
CA GLU A 55 18.69 9.11 -1.56
C GLU A 55 18.92 9.24 -0.05
N GLY A 56 18.89 10.45 0.49
CA GLY A 56 19.19 10.73 1.90
C GLY A 56 18.05 10.46 2.88
N THR A 57 16.90 9.98 2.41
CA THR A 57 15.74 9.72 3.29
C THR A 57 15.89 8.38 4.01
N ASP A 58 15.35 8.30 5.23
CA ASP A 58 15.29 7.03 5.97
C ASP A 58 14.49 5.97 5.20
N ILE A 59 13.48 6.39 4.43
CA ILE A 59 12.68 5.52 3.56
C ILE A 59 13.60 4.77 2.59
N VAL A 60 14.37 5.50 1.78
CA VAL A 60 15.24 4.91 0.74
C VAL A 60 16.41 4.14 1.35
N SER A 61 16.96 4.62 2.48
CA SER A 61 18.19 4.06 3.05
C SER A 61 17.96 2.86 3.99
N LYS A 62 16.79 2.74 4.63
CA LYS A 62 16.57 1.75 5.71
C LYS A 62 15.24 1.01 5.65
N GLU A 63 14.23 1.55 4.98
CA GLU A 63 12.85 1.02 5.08
C GLU A 63 12.35 0.36 3.78
N MET A 64 13.05 0.55 2.65
CA MET A 64 12.74 -0.15 1.41
C MET A 64 13.18 -1.62 1.45
N TYR A 65 12.32 -2.49 0.90
CA TYR A 65 12.68 -3.86 0.56
C TYR A 65 13.19 -3.87 -0.89
N THR A 66 14.47 -4.16 -1.06
CA THR A 66 15.19 -4.13 -2.35
C THR A 66 15.54 -5.54 -2.83
#